data_AF-A0A959GGM6-F1
#
_entry.id   AF-A0A959GGM6-F1
#
_cell.length_a   1.000
_cell.length_b   1.000
_cell.length_c   1.000
_cell.angle_alpha   90.00
_cell.angle_beta   90.00
_cell.angle_gamma   90.00
#
_symmetry.space_group_name_H-M   'P 1'
#
loop_
_entity.id
_entity.type
_entity.pdbx_description
1 polymer ?
#
loop_
_entity_poly.entity_id
_entity_poly.type
_entity_poly.pdbx_seq_one_letter_code
_entity_poly.pdbx_strand_id
1 'polypeptide(L)'
;CEYFQNPVGIDAPNPKLSWIIHSDKNNVLQTAYQVQVADSPKALERGKRLIWDSGKVSSGQSIHVAYQGPALSARQRLYWRVKVWTNQGGESPWSETNFWEMG
;
A
#
# COMPACT_ATOMS: atom_id res chain seq x y z
N CYS A 1 2.54 -6.60 -4.59
CA CYS A 1 1.98 -7.42 -3.48
C CYS A 1 2.57 -8.81 -3.65
N GLU A 2 3.18 -9.39 -2.60
CA GLU A 2 3.88 -10.70 -2.72
C GLU A 2 4.85 -10.77 -3.92
N TYR A 3 5.68 -9.74 -4.12
CA TYR A 3 6.63 -9.63 -5.25
C TYR A 3 6.02 -9.58 -6.67
N PHE A 4 4.70 -9.67 -6.83
CA PHE A 4 4.00 -9.55 -8.11
C PHE A 4 3.29 -8.20 -8.28
N GLN A 5 3.28 -7.68 -9.52
CA GLN A 5 2.35 -6.64 -9.95
C GLN A 5 1.00 -7.29 -10.25
N ASN A 6 -0.02 -6.96 -9.45
CA ASN A 6 -1.40 -7.44 -9.60
C ASN A 6 -1.60 -8.96 -9.56
N PRO A 7 -1.19 -9.65 -8.47
CA PRO A 7 -1.50 -11.07 -8.30
C PRO A 7 -3.02 -11.30 -8.20
N VAL A 8 -3.47 -12.35 -8.90
CA VAL A 8 -4.83 -12.90 -8.83
C VAL A 8 -4.74 -14.26 -8.14
N GLY A 9 -5.59 -14.50 -7.15
CA GLY A 9 -5.59 -15.77 -6.40
C GLY A 9 -4.75 -15.75 -5.13
N ILE A 10 -4.75 -14.64 -4.37
CA ILE A 10 -4.12 -14.63 -3.06
C ILE A 10 -5.01 -15.38 -2.05
N ASP A 11 -4.57 -16.53 -1.57
CA ASP A 11 -5.16 -17.26 -0.44
C ASP A 11 -4.61 -16.82 0.93
N ALA A 12 -3.59 -15.95 0.94
CA ALA A 12 -3.03 -15.42 2.17
C ALA A 12 -4.04 -14.48 2.87
N PRO A 13 -4.46 -14.78 4.12
CA PRO A 13 -5.43 -13.93 4.83
C PRO A 13 -4.90 -12.52 5.12
N ASN A 14 -3.57 -12.35 5.11
CA ASN A 14 -2.89 -11.07 5.28
C ASN A 14 -1.92 -10.86 4.11
N PRO A 15 -2.37 -10.27 2.98
CA PRO A 15 -1.49 -9.98 1.85
C PRO A 15 -0.34 -9.07 2.30
N LYS A 16 0.88 -9.43 1.92
CA LYS A 16 2.09 -8.65 2.23
C LYS A 16 2.36 -7.65 1.12
N LEU A 17 2.31 -6.38 1.48
CA LEU A 17 2.59 -5.26 0.60
C LEU A 17 4.08 -4.91 0.67
N SER A 18 4.64 -4.67 -0.51
CA SER A 18 6.02 -4.21 -0.67
C SER A 18 6.02 -3.16 -1.78
N TRP A 19 6.80 -2.10 -1.61
CA TRP A 19 6.95 -1.03 -2.59
C TRP A 19 8.41 -0.61 -2.72
N ILE A 20 8.75 -0.04 -3.86
CA ILE A 20 10.09 0.47 -4.16
C ILE A 20 9.99 1.99 -4.22
N ILE A 21 10.92 2.67 -3.55
CA ILE A 21 11.01 4.13 -3.55
C ILE A 21 11.99 4.53 -4.65
N HIS A 22 11.50 5.26 -5.65
CA HIS A 22 12.33 5.85 -6.68
C HIS A 22 12.55 7.33 -6.36
N SER A 23 13.80 7.78 -6.33
CA SER A 23 14.14 9.18 -6.17
C SER A 23 15.45 9.51 -6.88
N ASP A 24 15.51 10.68 -7.52
CA ASP A 24 16.72 11.21 -8.16
C ASP A 24 17.78 11.68 -7.14
N LYS A 25 17.43 11.71 -5.85
CA LYS A 25 18.34 12.11 -4.77
C LYS A 25 19.08 10.90 -4.20
N ASN A 26 20.37 11.08 -3.94
CA ASN A 26 21.16 10.12 -3.19
C ASN A 26 20.77 10.13 -1.70
N ASN A 27 20.94 8.97 -1.03
CA ASN A 27 20.71 8.81 0.41
C ASN A 27 19.27 9.09 0.87
N VAL A 28 18.29 8.69 0.06
CA VAL A 28 16.86 8.75 0.41
C VAL A 28 16.49 7.55 1.26
N LEU A 29 16.05 7.83 2.48
CA LEU A 29 15.58 6.85 3.44
C LEU A 29 14.14 7.13 3.79
N GLN A 30 13.31 6.08 3.78
CA GLN A 30 11.94 6.17 4.29
C GLN A 30 11.96 6.40 5.79
N THR A 31 11.25 7.42 6.26
CA THR A 31 11.05 7.71 7.68
C THR A 31 9.66 7.35 8.15
N ALA A 32 8.68 7.39 7.25
CA ALA A 32 7.33 6.93 7.51
C ALA A 32 6.64 6.45 6.23
N TYR A 33 5.56 5.70 6.38
CA TYR A 33 4.68 5.31 5.29
C TYR A 33 3.20 5.43 5.68
N GLN A 34 2.34 5.51 4.68
CA GLN A 34 0.89 5.37 4.85
C GLN A 34 0.35 4.56 3.68
N VAL A 35 -0.37 3.49 4.00
CA VAL A 35 -1.02 2.60 3.06
C VAL A 35 -2.53 2.78 3.17
N GLN A 36 -3.18 2.86 2.03
CA GLN A 36 -4.63 2.91 1.92
C GLN A 36 -5.12 1.80 1.02
N VAL A 37 -6.24 1.19 1.42
CA VAL A 37 -6.90 0.11 0.70
C VAL A 37 -8.39 0.43 0.58
N ALA A 38 -8.97 0.19 -0.59
CA ALA A 38 -10.40 0.33 -0.84
C ALA A 38 -10.90 -0.70 -1.86
N ASP A 39 -12.23 -0.84 -1.97
CA ASP A 39 -12.89 -1.69 -2.98
C ASP A 39 -12.81 -1.10 -4.40
N SER A 40 -12.48 0.19 -4.51
CA SER A 40 -12.48 0.90 -5.80
C SER A 40 -11.40 1.99 -5.87
N PRO A 41 -10.82 2.24 -7.06
CA PRO A 41 -9.83 3.29 -7.26
C PRO A 41 -10.40 4.68 -6.94
N LYS A 42 -11.68 4.92 -7.28
CA LYS A 42 -12.37 6.19 -6.95
C LYS A 42 -12.47 6.45 -5.44
N ALA A 43 -12.60 5.40 -4.63
CA ALA A 43 -12.63 5.53 -3.17
C ALA A 43 -11.25 5.95 -2.64
N LEU A 44 -10.17 5.40 -3.20
CA LEU A 44 -8.80 5.85 -2.91
C LEU A 44 -8.60 7.29 -3.33
N GLU A 45 -8.91 7.65 -4.58
CA GLU A 45 -8.74 9.02 -5.09
C GLU A 45 -9.43 10.06 -4.19
N ARG A 46 -10.65 9.75 -3.72
CA ARG A 46 -11.41 10.63 -2.81
C ARG A 46 -10.97 10.55 -1.35
N GLY A 47 -10.18 9.55 -0.96
CA GLY A 47 -9.81 9.27 0.43
C GLY A 47 -11.02 8.97 1.33
N LYS A 48 -12.10 8.41 0.76
CA LYS A 48 -13.37 8.14 1.46
C LYS A 48 -13.84 6.72 1.15
N ARG A 49 -14.49 6.07 2.13
CA ARG A 49 -14.85 4.64 2.05
C ARG A 49 -13.64 3.73 1.87
N LEU A 50 -12.57 4.03 2.60
CA LEU A 50 -11.40 3.17 2.68
C LEU A 50 -11.78 1.93 3.50
N ILE A 51 -11.38 0.76 3.01
CA ILE A 51 -11.50 -0.51 3.74
C ILE A 51 -10.45 -0.53 4.86
N TRP A 52 -9.26 0.00 4.57
CA TRP A 52 -8.18 0.13 5.52
C TRP A 52 -7.34 1.35 5.23
N ASP A 53 -6.91 2.04 6.29
CA ASP A 53 -5.93 3.11 6.27
C ASP A 53 -4.96 2.82 7.42
N SER A 54 -3.66 2.67 7.11
CA SER A 54 -2.66 2.41 8.15
C SER A 54 -2.37 3.64 9.02
N GLY A 55 -2.87 4.82 8.63
CA GLY A 55 -2.36 6.10 9.10
C GLY A 55 -0.88 6.29 8.74
N LYS A 56 -0.30 7.37 9.24
CA LYS A 56 1.14 7.61 9.14
C LYS A 56 1.88 6.72 10.13
N VAL A 57 2.55 5.69 9.63
CA VAL A 57 3.38 4.77 10.42
C VAL A 57 4.84 5.21 10.32
N SER A 58 5.42 5.64 11.43
CA SER A 58 6.85 6.00 11.52
C SER A 58 7.72 4.76 11.48
N SER A 59 8.00 4.26 10.28
CA SER A 59 8.84 3.09 10.05
C SER A 59 9.57 3.20 8.71
N GLY A 60 10.84 2.76 8.70
CA GLY A 60 11.66 2.61 7.49
C GLY A 60 11.36 1.32 6.73
N GLN A 61 10.41 0.50 7.19
CA GLN A 61 10.04 -0.75 6.53
C GLN A 61 9.23 -0.46 5.25
N SER A 62 9.75 -0.91 4.11
CA SER A 62 9.10 -0.80 2.78
C SER A 62 8.76 -2.16 2.16
N ILE A 63 9.14 -3.25 2.82
CA ILE A 63 8.93 -4.63 2.39
C ILE A 63 8.13 -5.40 3.44
N HIS A 64 7.32 -6.36 3.01
CA HIS A 64 6.52 -7.24 3.90
C HIS A 64 5.62 -6.49 4.90
N VAL A 65 5.05 -5.35 4.49
CA VAL A 65 4.05 -4.67 5.29
C VAL A 65 2.74 -5.44 5.18
N ALA A 66 2.37 -6.14 6.25
CA ALA A 66 1.15 -6.91 6.28
C ALA A 66 -0.07 -5.99 6.27
N TYR A 67 -1.07 -6.34 5.48
CA TYR A 67 -2.40 -5.76 5.60
C TYR A 67 -2.97 -6.04 7.00
N GLN A 68 -3.37 -4.99 7.73
CA GLN A 68 -3.97 -5.09 9.07
C GLN A 68 -5.42 -4.60 9.09
N GLY A 69 -6.08 -4.60 7.94
CA GLY A 69 -7.48 -4.20 7.84
C GLY A 69 -8.44 -5.35 8.17
N PRO A 70 -9.75 -5.14 7.94
CA PRO A 70 -10.76 -6.17 8.14
C PRO A 70 -10.51 -7.38 7.24
N ALA A 71 -10.97 -8.56 7.68
CA ALA A 71 -10.85 -9.81 6.93
C ALA A 71 -11.38 -9.67 5.49
N LEU A 72 -10.60 -10.20 4.54
CA LEU A 72 -10.89 -10.10 3.11
C LEU A 72 -11.76 -11.27 2.67
N SER A 73 -12.72 -11.02 1.77
CA SER A 73 -13.56 -12.07 1.20
C SER A 73 -12.85 -12.76 0.03
N ALA A 74 -13.14 -14.05 -0.17
CA ALA A 74 -12.72 -14.79 -1.37
C ALA A 74 -13.21 -14.08 -2.65
N ARG A 75 -12.41 -14.11 -3.72
CA ARG A 75 -12.67 -13.43 -5.01
C ARG A 75 -12.90 -11.92 -4.93
N GLN A 76 -12.50 -11.28 -3.83
CA GLN A 76 -12.62 -9.84 -3.68
C GLN A 76 -11.40 -9.16 -4.30
N ARG A 77 -11.64 -8.25 -5.25
CA ARG A 77 -10.62 -7.34 -5.77
C ARG A 77 -10.51 -6.11 -4.88
N LEU A 78 -9.29 -5.80 -4.48
CA LEU A 78 -8.99 -4.68 -3.59
C LEU A 78 -7.90 -3.83 -4.21
N TYR A 79 -8.11 -2.52 -4.12
CA TYR A 79 -7.20 -1.52 -4.63
C TYR A 79 -6.44 -0.92 -3.47
N TRP A 80 -5.17 -0.60 -3.69
CA TRP A 80 -4.34 0.03 -2.70
C TRP A 80 -3.36 1.03 -3.30
N ARG A 81 -2.93 1.94 -2.44
CA ARG A 81 -1.87 2.90 -2.74
C ARG A 81 -1.04 3.14 -1.49
N VAL A 82 0.19 3.58 -1.70
CA VAL A 82 1.11 3.93 -0.62
C VAL A 82 1.68 5.31 -0.86
N LYS A 83 1.89 6.07 0.22
CA LYS A 83 2.76 7.24 0.22
C LYS A 83 3.80 7.10 1.30
N VAL A 84 4.94 7.74 1.11
CA VAL A 84 6.07 7.65 2.01
C VAL A 84 6.56 9.03 2.40
N TRP A 85 7.14 9.14 3.58
CA TRP A 85 7.92 10.30 4.00
C TRP A 85 9.38 9.90 3.98
N THR A 86 10.22 10.82 3.56
CA THR A 86 11.66 10.59 3.46
C THR A 86 12.43 11.47 4.44
N ASN A 87 13.67 11.08 4.73
CA ASN A 87 14.63 11.88 5.49
C ASN A 87 14.96 13.24 4.82
N GLN A 88 14.66 13.38 3.53
CA GLN A 88 14.80 14.62 2.77
C GLN A 88 13.64 15.61 3.01
N GLY A 89 12.79 15.35 4.01
CA GLY A 89 11.72 16.26 4.45
C GLY A 89 10.48 16.29 3.53
N GLY A 90 10.48 15.52 2.44
CA GLY A 90 9.37 15.44 1.50
C GLY A 90 8.39 14.32 1.81
N GLU A 91 7.11 14.65 1.87
CA GLU A 91 6.02 13.70 1.60
C GLU A 91 6.05 13.36 0.12
N SER A 92 6.03 12.07 -0.23
CA SER A 92 5.87 11.64 -1.62
C SER A 92 4.42 11.84 -2.07
N PRO A 93 4.18 12.08 -3.38
CA PRO A 93 2.85 11.81 -3.91
C PRO A 93 2.44 10.37 -3.63
N TRP A 94 1.13 10.11 -3.65
CA TRP A 94 0.63 8.75 -3.62
C TRP A 94 1.16 7.96 -4.82
N SER A 95 1.48 6.69 -4.60
CA SER A 95 1.80 5.76 -5.67
C SER A 95 0.62 5.60 -6.62
N GLU A 96 0.89 5.04 -7.80
CA GLU A 96 -0.16 4.51 -8.66
C GLU A 96 -1.03 3.52 -7.89
N THR A 97 -2.32 3.48 -8.25
CA THR A 97 -3.26 2.57 -7.63
C THR A 97 -2.98 1.17 -8.13
N ASN A 98 -2.50 0.32 -7.23
CA ASN A 98 -2.29 -1.10 -7.49
C ASN A 98 -3.49 -1.89 -6.98
N PHE A 99 -3.63 -3.15 -7.40
CA PHE A 99 -4.67 -4.02 -6.85
C PHE A 99 -4.14 -5.42 -6.56
N TRP A 100 -4.89 -6.15 -5.75
CA TRP A 100 -4.77 -7.61 -5.65
C TRP A 100 -6.18 -8.21 -5.65
N GLU A 101 -6.27 -9.47 -6.05
CA GLU A 101 -7.53 -10.22 -6.04
C GLU A 101 -7.35 -11.49 -5.22
N MET A 102 -8.24 -11.67 -4.24
CA MET A 102 -8.29 -12.88 -3.42
C MET A 102 -8.73 -14.09 -4.27
N GLY A 103 -8.26 -15.29 -3.92
CA GLY A 103 -8.69 -16.56 -4.54
C GLY A 103 -10.14 -16.93 -4.25
#